data_AF-A0A420I6Z2-F1
#
_entry.id   AF-A0A420I6Z2-F1
#
_cell.length_a   1.000
_cell.length_b   1.000
_cell.length_c   1.000
_cell.angle_alpha   90.00
_cell.angle_beta   90.00
_cell.angle_gamma   90.00
#
_symmetry.space_group_name_H-M   'P 1'
#
loop_
_entity.id
_entity.type
_entity.pdbx_description
1 polymer ?
#
loop_
_entity_poly.entity_id
_entity_poly.type
_entity_poly.pdbx_seq_one_letter_code
_entity_poly.pdbx_strand_id
1 'polypeptide(L)'
;MSIRSRINGGYRAEAPPSEQDSVEAIHDQVHTLLGGGGHMSFIDYAGFDPVFFLHHTMIDRCFAMWQVLNPDSFVTPRVAVSDTFTMALGQIQNANSSLTPFYKDRSGNFWSSSDVRDMRIFGYEYPETSNNNAKAREQNVIVAINRLYGPPVSGQIFKRDLDAKSISASGKYREWVANLQMPKSALGAPFSVYIFLGPFNDDPKYWSSDPNLAGQHTTFSRSESLTGNGAISSPPIVTAAIPLTDSFINHISTGDLKSLSVEDVTEWLDSNLSYRIKLLDGTEIYEEDIPDFKISIASAGVKLPDSHEDLPVWGEMMEHLELDENT
;
A
#
# COMPACT_ATOMS: atom_id res chain seq x y z
N MET A 1 -4.67 2.76 -0.15
CA MET A 1 -4.84 2.77 1.31
C MET A 1 -6.25 2.38 1.66
N SER A 2 -6.46 1.13 2.08
CA SER A 2 -7.66 0.83 2.85
C SER A 2 -7.53 1.52 4.21
N ILE A 3 -7.94 2.79 4.32
CA ILE A 3 -8.03 3.56 5.58
C ILE A 3 -8.98 2.83 6.60
N ARG A 4 -9.60 1.73 6.17
CA ARG A 4 -10.48 0.87 6.97
C ARG A 4 -9.89 -0.45 7.40
N SER A 5 -8.70 -0.79 6.95
CA SER A 5 -8.04 -1.97 7.53
C SER A 5 -7.91 -1.72 9.03
N ARG A 6 -8.45 -2.61 9.86
CA ARG A 6 -8.34 -2.52 11.32
C ARG A 6 -6.89 -2.72 11.79
N ILE A 7 -6.04 -3.20 10.89
CA ILE A 7 -4.63 -3.49 11.12
C ILE A 7 -3.81 -2.77 10.05
N ASN A 8 -2.81 -2.01 10.49
CA ASN A 8 -2.02 -1.14 9.60
C ASN A 8 -0.52 -1.50 9.61
N GLY A 9 -0.19 -2.78 9.77
CA GLY A 9 1.21 -3.25 9.78
C GLY A 9 1.55 -3.97 8.49
N GLY A 10 2.74 -3.72 7.93
CA GLY A 10 3.20 -4.33 6.69
C GLY A 10 3.62 -5.81 6.82
N TYR A 11 4.02 -6.27 8.01
CA TYR A 11 4.56 -7.62 8.22
C TYR A 11 3.47 -8.67 8.50
N ARG A 12 2.99 -9.36 7.45
CA ARG A 12 1.86 -10.30 7.57
C ARG A 12 1.91 -11.42 6.52
N ALA A 13 2.44 -12.60 6.86
CA ALA A 13 2.38 -13.76 5.96
C ALA A 13 0.96 -14.29 5.73
N GLU A 14 0.05 -14.12 6.71
CA GLU A 14 -1.32 -14.67 6.67
C GLU A 14 -2.37 -13.55 6.63
N ALA A 15 -2.12 -12.48 5.88
CA ALA A 15 -3.12 -11.43 5.70
C ALA A 15 -4.29 -11.97 4.85
N PRO A 16 -5.55 -11.80 5.27
CA PRO A 16 -6.68 -12.13 4.40
C PRO A 16 -6.67 -11.18 3.18
N PRO A 17 -7.28 -11.57 2.04
CA PRO A 17 -7.28 -10.76 0.81
C PRO A 17 -7.77 -9.32 0.97
N SER A 18 -8.61 -9.04 1.97
CA SER A 18 -9.14 -7.71 2.28
C SER A 18 -8.20 -6.81 3.11
N GLU A 19 -7.07 -7.33 3.60
CA GLU A 19 -6.17 -6.63 4.53
C GLU A 19 -4.69 -6.70 4.12
N GLN A 20 -4.42 -6.81 2.81
CA GLN A 20 -3.08 -6.94 2.24
C GLN A 20 -2.31 -5.61 2.18
N ASP A 21 -3.01 -4.47 2.05
CA ASP A 21 -2.40 -3.13 1.98
C ASP A 21 -2.14 -2.53 3.37
N SER A 22 -1.16 -1.64 3.48
CA SER A 22 -0.80 -0.93 4.71
C SER A 22 -0.26 0.49 4.43
N VAL A 23 -0.21 1.33 5.46
CA VAL A 23 0.46 2.64 5.37
C VAL A 23 1.92 2.49 5.00
N GLU A 24 2.60 1.47 5.53
CA GLU A 24 4.01 1.20 5.20
C GLU A 24 4.16 0.82 3.73
N ALA A 25 3.28 -0.03 3.18
CA ALA A 25 3.31 -0.42 1.77
C ALA A 25 3.22 0.80 0.83
N ILE A 26 2.28 1.72 1.09
CA ILE A 26 2.13 2.92 0.25
C ILE A 26 3.30 3.89 0.47
N HIS A 27 3.75 4.03 1.71
CA HIS A 27 4.93 4.81 2.05
C HIS A 27 6.16 4.35 1.26
N ASP A 28 6.40 3.03 1.23
CA ASP A 28 7.52 2.38 0.55
C ASP A 28 7.51 2.66 -0.96
N GLN A 29 6.32 2.59 -1.57
CA GLN A 29 6.15 2.90 -2.99
C GLN A 29 6.45 4.37 -3.32
N VAL A 30 6.03 5.32 -2.47
CA VAL A 30 6.28 6.75 -2.70
C VAL A 30 7.75 7.11 -2.56
N HIS A 31 8.48 6.50 -1.61
CA HIS A 31 9.94 6.63 -1.52
C HIS A 31 10.62 6.27 -2.83
N THR A 32 10.24 5.12 -3.39
CA THR A 32 10.82 4.62 -4.64
C THR A 32 10.49 5.53 -5.81
N LEU A 33 9.23 5.97 -5.96
CA LEU A 33 8.79 6.85 -7.03
C LEU A 33 9.47 8.22 -7.00
N LEU A 34 9.59 8.83 -5.81
CA LEU A 34 10.25 10.12 -5.66
C LEU A 34 11.76 10.03 -5.86
N GLY A 35 12.37 8.93 -5.40
CA GLY A 35 13.81 8.76 -5.53
C GLY A 35 14.25 8.40 -6.93
N GLY A 36 13.52 7.53 -7.64
CA GLY A 36 13.91 7.08 -8.99
C GLY A 36 15.33 6.52 -9.07
N GLY A 37 15.80 5.85 -8.01
CA GLY A 37 17.20 5.40 -7.86
C GLY A 37 18.13 6.43 -7.20
N GLY A 38 17.60 7.54 -6.69
CA GLY A 38 18.29 8.55 -5.88
C GLY A 38 18.08 8.36 -4.36
N HIS A 39 18.44 9.38 -3.57
CA HIS A 39 18.43 9.32 -2.09
C HIS A 39 17.13 8.79 -1.50
N MET A 40 15.96 9.26 -1.97
CA MET A 40 14.64 8.82 -1.51
C MET A 40 14.35 7.32 -1.75
N SER A 41 15.07 6.66 -2.66
CA SER A 41 14.92 5.22 -2.92
C SER A 41 15.74 4.32 -1.99
N PHE A 42 16.57 4.88 -1.09
CA PHE A 42 17.43 4.11 -0.20
C PHE A 42 17.28 4.54 1.25
N ILE A 43 16.98 3.60 2.15
CA ILE A 43 16.75 3.86 3.59
C ILE A 43 17.89 4.66 4.23
N ASP A 44 19.15 4.31 3.90
CA ASP A 44 20.34 4.94 4.47
C ASP A 44 20.48 6.42 4.10
N TYR A 45 19.79 6.86 3.04
CA TYR A 45 19.96 8.18 2.44
C TYR A 45 18.67 9.01 2.36
N ALA A 46 17.49 8.40 2.44
CA ALA A 46 16.21 9.06 2.21
C ALA A 46 16.01 10.29 3.13
N GLY A 47 16.43 10.19 4.40
CA GLY A 47 16.33 11.28 5.36
C GLY A 47 17.14 12.54 5.05
N PHE A 48 18.06 12.50 4.08
CA PHE A 48 18.84 13.67 3.65
C PHE A 48 18.13 14.50 2.57
N ASP A 49 17.13 13.94 1.87
CA ASP A 49 16.32 14.69 0.91
C ASP A 49 15.22 15.47 1.66
N PRO A 50 15.11 16.80 1.53
CA PRO A 50 14.08 17.57 2.21
C PRO A 50 12.64 17.10 1.94
N VAL A 51 12.37 16.48 0.78
CA VAL A 51 11.03 15.95 0.47
C VAL A 51 10.63 14.81 1.40
N PHE A 52 11.59 14.12 2.04
CA PHE A 52 11.36 13.10 3.04
C PHE A 52 10.39 13.57 4.13
N PHE A 53 10.61 14.77 4.66
CA PHE A 53 9.79 15.30 5.76
C PHE A 53 8.38 15.66 5.30
N LEU A 54 8.21 16.11 4.05
CA LEU A 54 6.89 16.38 3.48
C LEU A 54 6.11 15.08 3.25
N HIS A 55 6.78 14.06 2.72
CA HIS A 55 6.21 12.71 2.57
C HIS A 55 5.78 12.15 3.92
N HIS A 56 6.65 12.17 4.94
CA HIS A 56 6.34 11.66 6.27
C HIS A 56 5.27 12.48 7.02
N THR A 57 5.16 13.78 6.75
CA THR A 57 4.01 14.60 7.23
C THR A 57 2.70 14.08 6.64
N MET A 58 2.71 13.70 5.36
CA MET A 58 1.54 13.12 4.71
C MET A 58 1.20 11.74 5.29
N ILE A 59 2.20 10.92 5.59
CA ILE A 59 2.02 9.63 6.25
C ILE A 59 1.43 9.79 7.66
N ASP A 60 1.93 10.75 8.44
CA ASP A 60 1.38 11.09 9.76
C ASP A 60 -0.08 11.57 9.65
N ARG A 61 -0.41 12.40 8.64
CA ARG A 61 -1.80 12.81 8.36
C ARG A 61 -2.70 11.63 8.00
N CYS A 62 -2.22 10.70 7.18
CA CYS A 62 -2.97 9.48 6.85
C CYS A 62 -3.22 8.62 8.10
N PHE A 63 -2.21 8.47 8.97
CA PHE A 63 -2.35 7.75 10.23
C PHE A 63 -3.32 8.45 11.19
N ALA A 64 -3.29 9.79 11.28
CA ALA A 64 -4.20 10.60 12.06
C ALA A 64 -5.67 10.38 11.67
N MET A 65 -5.96 10.43 10.36
CA MET A 65 -7.31 10.15 9.84
C MET A 65 -7.71 8.70 10.10
N TRP A 66 -6.79 7.74 9.94
CA TRP A 66 -7.03 6.33 10.25
C TRP A 66 -7.37 6.11 11.73
N GLN A 67 -6.67 6.77 12.66
CA GLN A 67 -6.96 6.68 14.11
C GLN A 67 -8.35 7.20 14.46
N VAL A 68 -8.83 8.25 13.78
CA VAL A 68 -10.20 8.77 13.97
C VAL A 68 -11.24 7.73 13.56
N LEU A 69 -11.02 7.03 12.44
CA LEU A 69 -11.95 6.01 11.93
C LEU A 69 -11.81 4.65 12.62
N ASN A 70 -10.70 4.41 13.32
CA ASN A 70 -10.41 3.15 14.03
C ASN A 70 -9.99 3.41 15.48
N PRO A 71 -10.85 4.05 16.31
CA PRO A 71 -10.47 4.54 17.65
C PRO A 71 -10.09 3.42 18.63
N ASP A 72 -10.54 2.20 18.41
CA ASP A 72 -10.22 1.04 19.26
C ASP A 72 -8.97 0.27 18.79
N SER A 73 -8.41 0.65 17.63
CA SER A 73 -7.22 0.00 17.06
C SER A 73 -5.97 0.83 17.34
N PHE A 74 -4.91 0.17 17.83
CA PHE A 74 -3.63 0.80 18.11
C PHE A 74 -2.49 -0.21 18.15
N VAL A 75 -1.28 0.24 18.51
CA VAL A 75 -0.08 -0.60 18.61
C VAL A 75 -0.33 -1.81 19.52
N THR A 76 -0.14 -3.01 18.96
CA THR A 76 -0.23 -4.27 19.69
C THR A 76 1.16 -4.89 19.87
N PRO A 77 1.38 -5.72 20.91
CA PRO A 77 2.64 -6.42 21.07
C PRO A 77 3.03 -7.24 19.84
N ARG A 78 4.25 -7.03 19.35
CA ARG A 78 4.84 -7.71 18.19
C ARG A 78 6.30 -8.04 18.46
N VAL A 79 6.76 -9.16 17.93
CA VAL A 79 8.19 -9.50 17.95
C VAL A 79 8.88 -8.71 16.84
N ALA A 80 10.00 -8.07 17.13
CA ALA A 80 10.85 -7.44 16.15
C ALA A 80 11.40 -8.51 15.19
N VAL A 81 11.05 -8.40 13.91
CA VAL A 81 11.45 -9.34 12.85
C VAL A 81 12.69 -8.88 12.08
N SER A 82 13.19 -7.69 12.40
CA SER A 82 14.45 -7.13 11.96
C SER A 82 15.08 -6.37 13.14
N ASP A 83 16.40 -6.25 13.14
CA ASP A 83 17.12 -5.41 14.08
C ASP A 83 17.23 -3.96 13.58
N THR A 84 17.42 -3.05 14.52
CA THR A 84 17.77 -1.65 14.25
C THR A 84 18.90 -1.25 15.20
N PHE A 85 19.38 -0.01 15.10
CA PHE A 85 20.40 0.50 16.00
C PHE A 85 20.02 0.39 17.50
N THR A 86 18.73 0.38 17.82
CA THR A 86 18.23 0.41 19.21
C THR A 86 17.28 -0.73 19.55
N MET A 87 16.98 -1.62 18.60
CA MET A 87 16.07 -2.74 18.77
C MET A 87 16.75 -4.02 18.29
N ALA A 88 16.82 -5.03 19.15
CA ALA A 88 17.35 -6.34 18.77
C ALA A 88 16.27 -7.20 18.08
N LEU A 89 16.70 -8.03 17.12
CA LEU A 89 15.87 -9.09 16.57
C LEU A 89 15.28 -9.97 17.69
N GLY A 90 14.00 -10.28 17.61
CA GLY A 90 13.30 -11.09 18.63
C GLY A 90 12.78 -10.29 19.83
N GLN A 91 13.14 -9.01 19.98
CA GLN A 91 12.64 -8.17 21.07
C GLN A 91 11.14 -7.87 20.88
N ILE A 92 10.34 -8.00 21.94
CA ILE A 92 8.93 -7.63 21.90
C ILE A 92 8.80 -6.11 21.96
N GLN A 93 8.16 -5.53 20.94
CA GLN A 93 7.74 -4.14 20.89
C GLN A 93 6.25 -4.01 21.17
N ASN A 94 5.86 -2.98 21.92
CA ASN A 94 4.46 -2.67 22.21
C ASN A 94 4.26 -1.15 22.35
N ALA A 95 3.03 -0.72 22.67
CA ALA A 95 2.68 0.70 22.75
C ALA A 95 3.52 1.51 23.76
N ASN A 96 4.12 0.85 24.77
CA ASN A 96 4.94 1.48 25.80
C ASN A 96 6.45 1.30 25.57
N SER A 97 6.86 0.65 24.48
CA SER A 97 8.27 0.60 24.09
C SER A 97 8.84 2.00 23.88
N SER A 98 10.11 2.20 24.25
CA SER A 98 10.80 3.47 24.06
C SER A 98 11.05 3.74 22.56
N LEU A 99 10.55 4.87 22.08
CA LEU A 99 10.83 5.40 20.74
C LEU A 99 12.16 6.16 20.76
N THR A 100 13.25 5.41 20.86
CA THR A 100 14.60 5.98 20.79
C THR A 100 14.90 6.54 19.41
N PRO A 101 15.71 7.62 19.28
CA PRO A 101 16.38 8.37 20.35
C PRO A 101 15.57 9.57 20.85
N PHE A 102 14.23 9.56 20.72
CA PHE A 102 13.39 10.73 21.00
C PHE A 102 13.10 10.87 22.49
N TYR A 103 13.85 11.73 23.17
CA TYR A 103 13.62 12.07 24.57
C TYR A 103 12.34 12.89 24.76
N LYS A 104 11.53 12.53 25.77
CA LYS A 104 10.35 13.30 26.18
C LYS A 104 10.65 14.36 27.23
N ASP A 105 11.75 14.19 27.97
CA ASP A 105 12.18 15.13 28.99
C ASP A 105 13.70 15.12 29.19
N ARG A 106 14.18 16.07 30.01
CA ARG A 106 15.61 16.22 30.34
C ARG A 106 16.13 15.16 31.32
N SER A 107 15.26 14.31 31.86
CA SER A 107 15.64 13.24 32.79
C SER A 107 16.10 11.98 32.06
N GLY A 108 16.06 11.98 30.73
CA GLY A 108 16.48 10.86 29.90
C GLY A 108 15.35 9.87 29.60
N ASN A 109 14.09 10.22 29.87
CA ASN A 109 12.97 9.38 29.49
C ASN A 109 12.68 9.52 27.99
N PHE A 110 12.37 8.41 27.32
CA PHE A 110 11.95 8.42 25.91
C PHE A 110 10.44 8.54 25.76
N TRP A 111 9.99 9.07 24.62
CA TRP A 111 8.61 8.94 24.17
C TRP A 111 8.24 7.47 23.96
N SER A 112 6.95 7.15 24.08
CA SER A 112 6.36 5.87 23.69
C SER A 112 5.17 6.10 22.75
N SER A 113 4.73 5.08 22.01
CA SER A 113 3.53 5.21 21.16
C SER A 113 2.29 5.61 21.96
N SER A 114 2.17 5.14 23.20
CA SER A 114 1.10 5.54 24.14
C SER A 114 1.16 7.03 24.48
N ASP A 115 2.35 7.59 24.70
CA ASP A 115 2.52 9.02 25.03
C ASP A 115 2.12 9.93 23.85
N VAL A 116 2.24 9.45 22.61
CA VAL A 116 2.07 10.24 21.37
C VAL A 116 0.81 9.87 20.58
N ARG A 117 -0.12 9.11 21.18
CA ARG A 117 -1.36 8.70 20.51
C ARG A 117 -2.22 9.91 20.08
N ASP A 118 -2.21 10.99 20.86
CA ASP A 118 -2.76 12.29 20.48
C ASP A 118 -1.61 13.25 20.16
N MET A 119 -1.40 13.52 18.87
CA MET A 119 -0.33 14.38 18.36
C MET A 119 -0.41 15.83 18.86
N ARG A 120 -1.54 16.27 19.43
CA ARG A 120 -1.69 17.61 20.01
C ARG A 120 -0.67 17.89 21.11
N ILE A 121 -0.09 16.86 21.72
CA ILE A 121 1.02 17.00 22.66
C ILE A 121 2.24 17.72 22.04
N PHE A 122 2.41 17.63 20.71
CA PHE A 122 3.46 18.32 19.95
C PHE A 122 3.01 19.68 19.41
N GLY A 123 1.79 20.13 19.71
CA GLY A 123 1.29 21.45 19.33
C GLY A 123 0.80 21.56 17.88
N TYR A 124 0.51 20.43 17.22
CA TYR A 124 -0.06 20.41 15.87
C TYR A 124 -1.30 19.51 15.77
N GLU A 125 -2.09 19.73 14.73
CA GLU A 125 -3.20 18.87 14.30
C GLU A 125 -3.46 19.09 12.80
N TYR A 126 -4.22 18.18 12.18
CA TYR A 126 -4.66 18.32 10.78
C TYR A 126 -6.08 18.91 10.71
N PRO A 127 -6.40 19.70 9.67
CA PRO A 127 -7.73 20.31 9.51
C PRO A 127 -8.87 19.30 9.63
N GLU A 128 -8.70 18.11 9.05
CA GLU A 128 -9.69 17.03 9.04
C GLU A 128 -9.93 16.43 10.44
N THR A 129 -8.91 16.45 11.31
CA THR A 129 -8.92 15.80 12.63
C THR A 129 -9.04 16.77 13.80
N SER A 130 -9.22 18.07 13.52
CA SER A 130 -9.18 19.15 14.52
C SER A 130 -10.42 19.27 15.42
N ASN A 131 -11.57 18.74 14.99
CA ASN A 131 -12.83 18.96 15.70
C ASN A 131 -12.85 18.24 17.06
N ASN A 132 -13.10 18.97 18.16
CA ASN A 132 -13.12 18.39 19.51
C ASN A 132 -14.23 17.36 19.74
N ASN A 133 -15.36 17.48 19.03
CA ASN A 133 -16.44 16.51 19.11
C ASN A 133 -16.09 15.27 18.27
N ALA A 134 -16.00 14.09 18.91
CA ALA A 134 -15.57 12.85 18.25
C ALA A 134 -16.43 12.48 17.03
N LYS A 135 -17.76 12.60 17.13
CA LYS A 135 -18.67 12.27 16.02
C LYS A 135 -18.52 13.25 14.85
N ALA A 136 -18.40 14.54 15.14
CA ALA A 136 -18.19 15.54 14.10
C ALA A 136 -16.80 15.42 13.46
N ARG A 137 -15.79 15.03 14.22
CA ARG A 137 -14.43 14.72 13.73
C ARG A 137 -14.42 13.52 12.79
N GLU A 138 -15.10 12.45 13.16
CA GLU A 138 -15.30 11.27 12.30
C GLU A 138 -15.93 11.68 10.96
N GLN A 139 -17.01 12.46 11.01
CA GLN A 139 -17.68 12.96 9.81
C GLN A 139 -16.78 13.86 8.95
N ASN A 140 -16.02 14.76 9.56
CA ASN A 140 -15.06 15.60 8.84
C ASN A 140 -14.02 14.77 8.09
N VAL A 141 -13.51 13.70 8.71
CA VAL A 141 -12.55 12.78 8.07
C VAL A 141 -13.20 12.03 6.90
N ILE A 142 -14.41 11.50 7.06
CA ILE A 142 -15.12 10.79 5.98
C ILE A 142 -15.34 11.71 4.77
N VAL A 143 -15.86 12.92 5.01
CA VAL A 143 -16.10 13.91 3.95
C VAL A 143 -14.79 14.29 3.25
N ALA A 144 -13.72 14.50 4.01
CA ALA A 144 -12.41 14.82 3.43
C ALA A 144 -11.86 13.68 2.57
N ILE A 145 -11.95 12.42 3.03
CA ILE A 145 -11.51 11.25 2.27
C ILE A 145 -12.30 11.14 0.96
N ASN A 146 -13.63 11.19 1.04
CA ASN A 146 -14.47 11.09 -0.16
C ASN A 146 -14.22 12.21 -1.16
N ARG A 147 -13.97 13.43 -0.67
CA ARG A 147 -13.68 14.60 -1.51
C ARG A 147 -12.30 14.51 -2.17
N LEU A 148 -11.27 14.05 -1.45
CA LEU A 148 -9.88 14.09 -1.91
C LEU A 148 -9.45 12.83 -2.65
N TYR A 149 -10.01 11.68 -2.29
CA TYR A 149 -9.56 10.36 -2.74
C TYR A 149 -10.72 9.47 -3.22
N GLY A 150 -11.96 9.92 -3.11
CA GLY A 150 -13.12 9.20 -3.63
C GLY A 150 -13.39 9.50 -5.09
N PRO A 151 -14.18 8.65 -5.78
CA PRO A 151 -14.63 8.93 -7.14
C PRO A 151 -15.50 10.20 -7.16
N PRO A 152 -15.43 11.04 -8.20
CA PRO A 152 -16.17 12.29 -8.27
C PRO A 152 -17.68 12.05 -8.15
N VAL A 153 -18.32 12.70 -7.17
CA VAL A 153 -19.72 12.36 -6.82
C VAL A 153 -20.74 13.05 -7.76
N SER A 154 -20.44 14.22 -8.33
CA SER A 154 -21.27 14.88 -9.35
C SER A 154 -20.65 16.17 -9.90
N GLY A 155 -20.68 16.38 -11.22
CA GLY A 155 -20.74 17.73 -11.82
C GLY A 155 -19.71 18.13 -12.89
N GLN A 156 -18.60 17.40 -13.06
CA GLN A 156 -17.70 17.60 -14.21
C GLN A 156 -17.34 16.25 -14.83
N ILE A 157 -18.33 15.68 -15.52
CA ILE A 157 -18.08 14.59 -16.46
C ILE A 157 -17.34 15.23 -17.63
N PHE A 158 -16.02 15.08 -17.68
CA PHE A 158 -15.33 15.21 -18.96
C PHE A 158 -15.90 14.11 -19.86
N LYS A 159 -16.29 14.47 -21.09
CA LYS A 159 -17.06 13.65 -22.05
C LYS A 159 -16.39 12.34 -22.48
N ARG A 160 -15.37 11.83 -21.77
CA ARG A 160 -14.55 10.67 -22.13
C ARG A 160 -14.22 9.68 -20.99
N ASP A 161 -14.56 9.96 -19.74
CA ASP A 161 -14.13 9.09 -18.66
C ASP A 161 -15.25 8.10 -18.32
N LEU A 162 -15.15 6.88 -18.87
CA LEU A 162 -15.79 5.74 -18.23
C LEU A 162 -15.14 5.61 -16.85
N ASP A 163 -15.94 5.68 -15.80
CA ASP A 163 -15.52 5.44 -14.43
C ASP A 163 -16.30 4.24 -13.85
N ALA A 164 -15.86 3.74 -12.69
CA ALA A 164 -16.53 2.64 -11.99
C ALA A 164 -18.03 2.89 -11.79
N LYS A 165 -18.42 4.16 -11.68
CA LYS A 165 -19.81 4.60 -11.49
C LYS A 165 -20.63 4.46 -12.77
N SER A 166 -20.05 4.77 -13.93
CA SER A 166 -20.67 4.65 -15.25
C SER A 166 -20.90 3.20 -15.68
N ILE A 167 -20.07 2.27 -15.21
CA ILE A 167 -20.18 0.82 -15.49
C ILE A 167 -21.03 0.11 -14.41
N SER A 168 -21.31 0.77 -13.28
CA SER A 168 -22.14 0.22 -12.22
C SER A 168 -23.63 0.14 -12.60
N ALA A 169 -24.13 -1.04 -12.94
CA ALA A 169 -25.57 -1.27 -12.91
C ALA A 169 -26.01 -1.14 -11.44
N SER A 170 -26.87 -0.16 -11.13
CA SER A 170 -27.47 0.07 -9.79
C SER A 170 -26.54 0.63 -8.68
N GLY A 171 -25.44 1.30 -9.02
CA GLY A 171 -24.55 1.95 -8.03
C GLY A 171 -23.61 0.97 -7.29
N LYS A 172 -23.50 -0.26 -7.81
CA LYS A 172 -22.55 -1.28 -7.38
C LYS A 172 -21.60 -1.62 -8.52
N TYR A 173 -20.32 -1.69 -8.22
CA TYR A 173 -19.29 -2.15 -9.15
C TYR A 173 -18.41 -3.19 -8.45
N ARG A 174 -17.42 -3.73 -9.18
CA ARG A 174 -16.45 -4.66 -8.63
C ARG A 174 -15.09 -3.99 -8.63
N GLU A 175 -14.49 -3.93 -7.45
CA GLU A 175 -13.09 -3.54 -7.28
C GLU A 175 -12.20 -4.76 -7.45
N TRP A 176 -11.10 -4.59 -8.17
CA TRP A 176 -10.10 -5.60 -8.44
C TRP A 176 -8.72 -5.15 -7.97
N VAL A 177 -7.98 -6.07 -7.37
CA VAL A 177 -6.64 -5.84 -6.83
C VAL A 177 -5.72 -7.01 -7.16
N ALA A 178 -4.45 -6.71 -7.41
CA ALA A 178 -3.36 -7.68 -7.30
C ALA A 178 -2.75 -7.55 -5.90
N ASN A 179 -2.90 -8.59 -5.09
CA ASN A 179 -2.29 -8.72 -3.79
C ASN A 179 -0.90 -9.34 -3.94
N LEU A 180 0.07 -8.76 -3.24
CA LEU A 180 1.46 -9.19 -3.28
C LEU A 180 1.87 -9.69 -1.91
N GLN A 181 2.55 -10.84 -1.87
CA GLN A 181 3.29 -11.33 -0.72
C GLN A 181 4.77 -11.37 -1.09
N MET A 182 5.61 -10.70 -0.30
CA MET A 182 7.02 -10.52 -0.64
C MET A 182 7.93 -10.70 0.59
N PRO A 183 9.03 -11.45 0.49
CA PRO A 183 10.05 -11.45 1.52
C PRO A 183 10.90 -10.17 1.46
N LYS A 184 10.66 -9.22 2.38
CA LYS A 184 11.17 -7.82 2.29
C LYS A 184 12.69 -7.71 2.14
N SER A 185 13.46 -8.65 2.68
CA SER A 185 14.92 -8.64 2.67
C SER A 185 15.58 -9.87 2.04
N ALA A 186 14.82 -10.71 1.31
CA ALA A 186 15.36 -11.95 0.72
C ALA A 186 16.58 -11.72 -0.18
N LEU A 187 16.57 -10.62 -0.95
CA LEU A 187 17.59 -10.35 -1.97
C LEU A 187 18.74 -9.47 -1.48
N GLY A 188 18.74 -9.06 -0.21
CA GLY A 188 19.69 -8.05 0.30
C GLY A 188 19.58 -6.69 -0.40
N ALA A 189 18.54 -6.47 -1.21
CA ALA A 189 18.28 -5.23 -1.93
C ALA A 189 16.77 -5.04 -2.13
N PRO A 190 16.30 -3.77 -2.22
CA PRO A 190 14.94 -3.45 -2.61
C PRO A 190 14.67 -3.88 -4.06
N PHE A 191 13.45 -4.35 -4.32
CA PHE A 191 12.98 -4.76 -5.65
C PHE A 191 11.55 -4.31 -5.89
N SER A 192 11.22 -4.11 -7.16
CA SER A 192 9.91 -3.65 -7.62
C SER A 192 9.22 -4.73 -8.44
N VAL A 193 7.94 -4.95 -8.16
CA VAL A 193 7.02 -5.81 -8.93
C VAL A 193 6.17 -4.92 -9.82
N TYR A 194 6.04 -5.31 -11.08
CA TYR A 194 5.28 -4.61 -12.12
C TYR A 194 4.18 -5.53 -12.62
N ILE A 195 2.94 -5.04 -12.64
CA ILE A 195 1.78 -5.76 -13.19
C ILE A 195 1.37 -5.09 -14.49
N PHE A 196 1.36 -5.85 -15.58
CA PHE A 196 0.94 -5.42 -16.91
C PHE A 196 -0.39 -6.05 -17.28
N LEU A 197 -1.25 -5.28 -17.93
CA LEU A 197 -2.51 -5.72 -18.51
C LEU A 197 -2.48 -5.42 -20.02
N GLY A 198 -1.98 -6.38 -20.79
CA GLY A 198 -1.71 -6.30 -22.22
C GLY A 198 -0.21 -6.44 -22.55
N PRO A 199 0.16 -6.40 -23.84
CA PRO A 199 1.55 -6.48 -24.28
C PRO A 199 2.40 -5.34 -23.71
N PHE A 200 3.60 -5.61 -23.23
CA PHE A 200 4.49 -4.61 -22.66
C PHE A 200 5.86 -4.64 -23.35
N ASN A 201 6.68 -3.62 -23.11
CA ASN A 201 8.05 -3.59 -23.62
C ASN A 201 8.98 -4.47 -22.77
N ASP A 202 9.64 -5.44 -23.39
CA ASP A 202 10.55 -6.36 -22.70
C ASP A 202 11.76 -5.68 -22.04
N ASP A 203 12.16 -4.47 -22.48
CA ASP A 203 13.30 -3.76 -21.87
C ASP A 203 12.92 -3.12 -20.52
N PRO A 204 13.56 -3.53 -19.39
CA PRO A 204 13.26 -3.07 -18.04
C PRO A 204 13.27 -1.55 -17.83
N LYS A 205 13.97 -0.82 -18.71
CA LYS A 205 14.01 0.64 -18.70
C LYS A 205 12.64 1.28 -18.91
N TYR A 206 11.77 0.65 -19.69
CA TYR A 206 10.50 1.25 -20.13
C TYR A 206 9.31 0.88 -19.24
N TRP A 207 9.44 -0.14 -18.40
CA TRP A 207 8.35 -0.71 -17.59
C TRP A 207 7.58 0.34 -16.78
N SER A 208 8.26 1.23 -16.06
CA SER A 208 7.61 2.26 -15.23
C SER A 208 6.81 3.31 -16.03
N SER A 209 7.00 3.37 -17.35
CA SER A 209 6.31 4.29 -18.27
C SER A 209 5.47 3.56 -19.31
N ASP A 210 5.36 2.24 -19.21
CA ASP A 210 4.66 1.42 -20.19
C ASP A 210 3.16 1.74 -20.16
N PRO A 211 2.50 1.95 -21.32
CA PRO A 211 1.07 2.26 -21.36
C PRO A 211 0.17 1.14 -20.79
N ASN A 212 0.65 -0.10 -20.78
CA ASN A 212 -0.08 -1.25 -20.25
C ASN A 212 0.33 -1.60 -18.81
N LEU A 213 1.18 -0.80 -18.16
CA LEU A 213 1.44 -0.94 -16.73
C LEU A 213 0.16 -0.61 -15.94
N ALA A 214 -0.41 -1.62 -15.30
CA ALA A 214 -1.55 -1.43 -14.40
C ALA A 214 -1.12 -0.87 -13.04
N GLY A 215 0.07 -1.26 -12.57
CA GLY A 215 0.68 -0.67 -11.39
C GLY A 215 1.98 -1.35 -10.99
N GLN A 216 2.65 -0.76 -10.02
CA GLN A 216 3.89 -1.28 -9.46
C GLN A 216 3.90 -1.15 -7.93
N HIS A 217 4.62 -2.05 -7.29
CA HIS A 217 4.90 -2.00 -5.86
C HIS A 217 6.38 -2.28 -5.61
N THR A 218 6.97 -1.68 -4.57
CA THR A 218 8.40 -1.82 -4.26
C THR A 218 8.61 -2.19 -2.80
N THR A 219 9.44 -3.19 -2.56
CA THR A 219 9.95 -3.48 -1.21
C THR A 219 10.97 -2.41 -0.83
N PHE A 220 10.69 -1.61 0.21
CA PHE A 220 11.65 -0.62 0.68
C PHE A 220 12.47 -1.22 1.83
N SER A 221 13.59 -1.84 1.49
CA SER A 221 14.50 -2.48 2.43
C SER A 221 15.91 -1.89 2.35
N ARG A 222 16.70 -2.14 3.40
CA ARG A 222 18.09 -1.72 3.43
C ARG A 222 18.89 -2.61 2.48
N SER A 223 19.76 -2.00 1.68
CA SER A 223 20.73 -2.76 0.89
C SER A 223 21.83 -3.31 1.80
N GLU A 224 21.98 -4.63 1.85
CA GLU A 224 23.00 -5.31 2.64
C GLU A 224 23.91 -6.13 1.75
N SER A 225 25.22 -6.13 2.06
CA SER A 225 26.16 -7.01 1.39
C SER A 225 25.95 -8.43 1.90
N LEU A 226 25.42 -9.31 1.05
CA LEU A 226 25.30 -10.74 1.33
C LEU A 226 26.70 -11.38 1.31
N THR A 227 27.48 -11.24 2.39
CA THR A 227 28.80 -11.90 2.49
C THR A 227 28.63 -13.31 3.09
N GLY A 228 28.98 -14.34 2.31
CA GLY A 228 28.84 -15.77 2.66
C GLY A 228 27.58 -16.41 2.04
N ASN A 229 27.32 -17.71 2.29
CA ASN A 229 26.08 -18.42 1.91
C ASN A 229 24.81 -17.84 2.62
N GLY A 230 24.80 -16.56 2.96
CA GLY A 230 23.90 -15.90 3.89
C GLY A 230 22.68 -15.32 3.21
N ALA A 231 21.77 -16.17 2.77
CA ALA A 231 20.37 -15.79 2.81
C ALA A 231 20.03 -15.47 4.28
N ILE A 232 19.29 -14.38 4.54
CA ILE A 232 18.70 -14.18 5.87
C ILE A 232 17.84 -15.41 6.15
N SER A 233 18.12 -16.12 7.24
CA SER A 233 17.30 -17.28 7.61
C SER A 233 15.92 -16.77 7.99
N SER A 234 14.95 -16.89 7.08
CA SER A 234 13.57 -16.40 7.19
C SER A 234 13.43 -14.86 7.13
N PRO A 235 13.57 -14.27 5.93
CA PRO A 235 13.27 -12.85 5.73
C PRO A 235 11.79 -12.57 6.10
N PRO A 236 11.49 -11.42 6.70
CA PRO A 236 10.13 -11.11 7.09
C PRO A 236 9.25 -10.87 5.86
N ILE A 237 8.08 -11.50 5.86
CA ILE A 237 7.08 -11.35 4.81
C ILE A 237 6.31 -10.05 4.98
N VAL A 238 6.23 -9.28 3.91
CA VAL A 238 5.36 -8.11 3.79
C VAL A 238 4.33 -8.27 2.69
N THR A 239 3.23 -7.54 2.83
CA THR A 239 2.13 -7.56 1.87
C THR A 239 1.83 -6.18 1.30
N ALA A 240 1.28 -6.16 0.09
CA ALA A 240 0.80 -4.95 -0.56
C ALA A 240 -0.37 -5.26 -1.48
N ALA A 241 -1.09 -4.23 -1.93
CA ALA A 241 -2.13 -4.36 -2.95
C ALA A 241 -1.95 -3.30 -4.04
N ILE A 242 -2.00 -3.74 -5.30
CA ILE A 242 -2.03 -2.89 -6.49
C ILE A 242 -3.48 -2.85 -7.01
N PRO A 243 -4.16 -1.70 -7.00
CA PRO A 243 -5.48 -1.56 -7.62
C PRO A 243 -5.40 -1.78 -9.13
N LEU A 244 -6.31 -2.60 -9.69
CA LEU A 244 -6.37 -2.92 -11.11
C LEU A 244 -7.61 -2.33 -11.81
N THR A 245 -8.61 -1.90 -11.04
CA THR A 245 -9.93 -1.50 -11.54
C THR A 245 -9.88 -0.43 -12.62
N ASP A 246 -9.09 0.64 -12.42
CA ASP A 246 -8.99 1.72 -13.41
C ASP A 246 -8.39 1.24 -14.74
N SER A 247 -7.43 0.31 -14.68
CA SER A 247 -6.86 -0.29 -15.89
C SER A 247 -7.88 -1.18 -16.62
N PHE A 248 -8.67 -1.97 -15.90
CA PHE A 248 -9.78 -2.72 -16.50
C PHE A 248 -10.84 -1.81 -17.10
N ILE A 249 -11.17 -0.69 -16.45
CA ILE A 249 -12.11 0.30 -17.00
C ILE A 249 -11.59 0.87 -18.31
N ASN A 250 -10.28 1.14 -18.41
CA ASN A 250 -9.67 1.59 -19.66
C ASN A 250 -9.81 0.52 -20.76
N HIS A 251 -9.54 -0.75 -20.46
CA HIS A 251 -9.74 -1.86 -21.42
C HIS A 251 -11.21 -2.09 -21.80
N ILE A 252 -12.15 -1.79 -20.91
CA ILE A 252 -13.59 -1.77 -21.25
C ILE A 252 -13.91 -0.61 -22.20
N SER A 253 -13.28 0.54 -22.00
CA SER A 253 -13.49 1.73 -22.84
C SER A 253 -13.01 1.55 -24.29
N THR A 254 -11.96 0.75 -24.49
CA THR A 254 -11.42 0.41 -25.82
C THR A 254 -12.15 -0.77 -26.46
N GLY A 255 -12.93 -1.53 -25.67
CA GLY A 255 -13.65 -2.72 -26.11
C GLY A 255 -12.85 -4.02 -26.02
N ASP A 256 -11.67 -3.99 -25.40
CA ASP A 256 -10.79 -5.14 -25.21
C ASP A 256 -11.29 -6.05 -24.08
N LEU A 257 -11.94 -5.48 -23.06
CA LEU A 257 -12.59 -6.19 -21.96
C LEU A 257 -14.10 -5.91 -21.96
N LYS A 258 -14.91 -6.92 -21.69
CA LYS A 258 -16.38 -6.80 -21.80
C LYS A 258 -17.03 -6.12 -20.59
N SER A 259 -16.61 -6.48 -19.38
CA SER A 259 -17.13 -5.89 -18.14
C SER A 259 -16.22 -6.17 -16.94
N LEU A 260 -16.57 -5.64 -15.77
CA LEU A 260 -15.91 -5.93 -14.49
C LEU A 260 -16.48 -7.18 -13.79
N SER A 261 -17.27 -8.03 -14.48
CA SER A 261 -17.75 -9.29 -13.89
C SER A 261 -16.57 -10.22 -13.57
N VAL A 262 -16.79 -11.19 -12.67
CA VAL A 262 -15.74 -12.16 -12.35
C VAL A 262 -15.38 -12.94 -13.60
N GLU A 263 -16.40 -13.40 -14.32
CA GLU A 263 -16.27 -14.25 -15.49
C GLU A 263 -15.50 -13.55 -16.62
N ASP A 264 -15.90 -12.32 -16.98
CA ASP A 264 -15.27 -11.60 -18.10
C ASP A 264 -13.82 -11.22 -17.75
N VAL A 265 -13.53 -10.86 -16.49
CA VAL A 265 -12.16 -10.49 -16.08
C VAL A 265 -11.25 -11.71 -15.99
N THR A 266 -11.68 -12.79 -15.33
CA THR A 266 -10.81 -13.98 -15.17
C THR A 266 -10.47 -14.60 -16.51
N GLU A 267 -11.44 -14.72 -17.43
CA GLU A 267 -11.18 -15.25 -18.79
C GLU A 267 -10.21 -14.34 -19.58
N TRP A 268 -10.29 -13.02 -19.38
CA TRP A 268 -9.43 -12.07 -20.06
C TRP A 268 -7.99 -12.06 -19.51
N LEU A 269 -7.82 -12.26 -18.20
CA LEU A 269 -6.50 -12.28 -17.56
C LEU A 269 -5.60 -13.39 -18.09
N ASP A 270 -6.15 -14.56 -18.43
CA ASP A 270 -5.41 -15.72 -18.96
C ASP A 270 -4.54 -15.41 -20.19
N SER A 271 -4.81 -14.32 -20.92
CA SER A 271 -4.04 -13.92 -22.11
C SER A 271 -3.44 -12.52 -22.05
N ASN A 272 -3.73 -11.76 -20.99
CA ASN A 272 -3.37 -10.34 -20.92
C ASN A 272 -2.68 -9.94 -19.62
N LEU A 273 -2.71 -10.77 -18.59
CA LEU A 273 -1.97 -10.50 -17.37
C LEU A 273 -0.52 -10.95 -17.54
N SER A 274 0.41 -10.09 -17.18
CA SER A 274 1.82 -10.47 -17.03
C SER A 274 2.41 -9.69 -15.88
N TYR A 275 3.43 -10.24 -15.24
CA TYR A 275 4.20 -9.51 -14.24
C TYR A 275 5.70 -9.59 -14.51
N ARG A 276 6.45 -8.61 -14.03
CA ARG A 276 7.91 -8.59 -14.05
C ARG A 276 8.46 -8.05 -12.74
N ILE A 277 9.68 -8.45 -12.41
CA ILE A 277 10.35 -8.03 -11.19
C ILE A 277 11.74 -7.51 -11.55
N LYS A 278 12.16 -6.40 -10.92
CA LYS A 278 13.53 -5.91 -11.04
C LYS A 278 14.04 -5.27 -9.76
N LEU A 279 15.35 -5.30 -9.61
CA LEU A 279 16.08 -4.48 -8.64
C LEU A 279 16.03 -3.01 -9.04
N LEU A 280 16.31 -2.13 -8.07
CA LEU A 280 16.33 -0.68 -8.31
C LEU A 280 17.45 -0.21 -9.26
N ASP A 281 18.46 -1.03 -9.50
CA ASP A 281 19.51 -0.75 -10.50
C ASP A 281 19.09 -1.12 -11.94
N GLY A 282 17.90 -1.70 -12.11
CA GLY A 282 17.36 -2.11 -13.41
C GLY A 282 17.56 -3.59 -13.74
N THR A 283 18.26 -4.35 -12.90
CA THR A 283 18.45 -5.80 -13.10
C THR A 283 17.14 -6.54 -12.94
N GLU A 284 16.67 -7.19 -14.00
CA GLU A 284 15.53 -8.10 -13.95
C GLU A 284 15.85 -9.34 -13.11
N ILE A 285 14.86 -9.79 -12.34
CA ILE A 285 14.94 -10.98 -11.49
C ILE A 285 13.67 -11.82 -11.67
N TYR A 286 13.77 -13.12 -11.38
CA TYR A 286 12.67 -14.06 -11.59
C TYR A 286 12.05 -14.50 -10.26
N GLU A 287 10.81 -14.99 -10.30
CA GLU A 287 10.10 -15.47 -9.11
C GLU A 287 10.90 -16.56 -8.38
N GLU A 288 11.58 -17.44 -9.13
CA GLU A 288 12.43 -18.50 -8.58
C GLU A 288 13.57 -18.00 -7.68
N ASP A 289 14.00 -16.75 -7.86
CA ASP A 289 15.02 -16.11 -7.04
C ASP A 289 14.46 -15.56 -5.70
N ILE A 290 13.13 -15.56 -5.53
CA ILE A 290 12.43 -14.90 -4.42
C ILE A 290 11.55 -15.92 -3.66
N PRO A 291 12.10 -16.62 -2.65
CA PRO A 291 11.34 -17.59 -1.86
C PRO A 291 10.07 -16.99 -1.23
N ASP A 292 8.97 -17.74 -1.24
CA ASP A 292 7.68 -17.34 -0.67
C ASP A 292 7.04 -16.08 -1.29
N PHE A 293 7.53 -15.65 -2.47
CA PHE A 293 6.86 -14.65 -3.29
C PHE A 293 5.54 -15.18 -3.81
N LYS A 294 4.48 -14.35 -3.76
CA LYS A 294 3.18 -14.68 -4.34
C LYS A 294 2.47 -13.46 -4.88
N ILE A 295 1.72 -13.65 -5.95
CA ILE A 295 0.76 -12.68 -6.47
C ILE A 295 -0.60 -13.36 -6.54
N SER A 296 -1.63 -12.76 -5.95
CA SER A 296 -3.00 -13.22 -6.13
C SER A 296 -3.92 -12.10 -6.61
N ILE A 297 -4.83 -12.42 -7.52
CA ILE A 297 -5.84 -11.51 -8.02
C ILE A 297 -7.12 -11.73 -7.22
N ALA A 298 -7.60 -10.67 -6.59
CA ALA A 298 -8.80 -10.68 -5.79
C ALA A 298 -9.76 -9.56 -6.19
N SER A 299 -11.02 -9.73 -5.84
CA SER A 299 -12.04 -8.72 -6.09
C SER A 299 -13.10 -8.68 -5.00
N ALA A 300 -13.75 -7.54 -4.84
CA ALA A 300 -14.94 -7.40 -4.00
C ALA A 300 -16.02 -6.59 -4.72
N GLY A 301 -17.28 -6.92 -4.46
CA GLY A 301 -18.38 -6.03 -4.83
C GLY A 301 -18.37 -4.79 -3.94
N VAL A 302 -18.46 -3.59 -4.51
CA VAL A 302 -18.46 -2.33 -3.77
C VAL A 302 -19.72 -1.55 -4.09
N LYS A 303 -20.46 -1.18 -3.03
CA LYS A 303 -21.54 -0.20 -3.11
C LYS A 303 -20.94 1.18 -2.89
N LEU A 304 -21.13 2.07 -3.86
CA LEU A 304 -20.75 3.47 -3.70
C LEU A 304 -21.53 4.11 -2.54
N PRO A 305 -20.93 5.12 -1.87
CA PRO A 305 -21.62 5.83 -0.81
C PRO A 305 -22.82 6.60 -1.37
N ASP A 306 -23.92 6.63 -0.62
CA ASP A 306 -25.16 7.33 -1.03
C ASP A 306 -24.98 8.86 -0.92
N SER A 307 -24.04 9.32 -0.09
CA SER A 307 -23.67 10.73 0.11
C SER A 307 -22.16 10.90 0.39
N HIS A 308 -21.67 12.14 0.45
CA HIS A 308 -20.27 12.41 0.83
C HIS A 308 -19.97 12.12 2.31
N GLU A 309 -21.01 11.92 3.12
CA GLU A 309 -20.91 11.62 4.56
C GLU A 309 -20.81 10.11 4.81
N ASP A 310 -21.00 9.30 3.76
CA ASP A 310 -20.98 7.86 3.85
C ASP A 310 -19.69 7.29 3.28
N LEU A 311 -19.24 6.20 3.87
CA LEU A 311 -18.11 5.41 3.43
C LEU A 311 -18.64 4.32 2.45
N PRO A 312 -18.00 4.03 1.29
CA PRO A 312 -18.41 2.92 0.41
C PRO A 312 -18.55 1.58 1.15
N VAL A 313 -19.51 0.74 0.82
CA VAL A 313 -19.69 -0.56 1.51
C VAL A 313 -19.07 -1.66 0.66
N TRP A 314 -18.09 -2.35 1.22
CA TRP A 314 -17.40 -3.47 0.58
C TRP A 314 -18.08 -4.79 0.95
N GLY A 315 -18.28 -5.64 -0.05
CA GLY A 315 -18.59 -7.05 0.16
C GLY A 315 -17.35 -7.85 0.55
N GLU A 316 -17.51 -9.17 0.57
CA GLU A 316 -16.38 -10.09 0.76
C GLU A 316 -15.36 -9.96 -0.38
N MET A 317 -14.08 -9.91 0.00
CA MET A 317 -12.97 -9.96 -0.95
C MET A 317 -12.69 -11.42 -1.27
N MET A 318 -12.89 -11.80 -2.53
CA MET A 318 -12.71 -13.15 -3.04
C MET A 318 -11.46 -13.20 -3.91
N GLU A 319 -10.61 -14.19 -3.67
CA GLU A 319 -9.48 -14.52 -4.54
C GLU A 319 -9.95 -15.36 -5.72
N HIS A 320 -9.39 -15.12 -6.90
CA HIS A 320 -9.81 -15.76 -8.15
C HIS A 320 -8.67 -16.45 -8.89
N LEU A 321 -7.45 -15.95 -8.73
CA LEU A 321 -6.26 -16.43 -9.44
C LEU A 321 -5.04 -16.23 -8.53
N GLU A 322 -4.20 -17.25 -8.41
CA GLU A 322 -2.83 -17.13 -7.90
C GLU A 322 -1.91 -17.26 -9.11
N LEU A 323 -1.03 -16.28 -9.33
CA LEU A 323 -0.10 -16.31 -10.46
C LEU A 323 1.05 -17.25 -10.14
N ASP A 324 1.44 -18.01 -11.15
CA ASP A 324 2.71 -18.72 -11.20
C ASP A 324 3.53 -18.24 -12.40
N GLU A 325 4.80 -18.65 -12.47
CA GLU A 325 5.73 -18.28 -13.53
C GLU A 325 5.25 -18.63 -14.97
N ASN A 326 4.22 -19.48 -15.12
CA ASN A 326 3.66 -19.86 -16.41
C ASN A 326 2.39 -19.07 -16.80
N THR A 327 1.99 -18.10 -15.98
CA THR A 327 0.83 -17.23 -16.23
C THR A 327 1.23 -16.00 -17.06
#